data_AF-A0A9X2FIY9-F1
#
_entry.id   AF-A0A9X2FIY9-F1
#
_cell.length_a   1.000
_cell.length_b   1.000
_cell.length_c   1.000
_cell.angle_alpha   90.00
_cell.angle_beta   90.00
_cell.angle_gamma   90.00
#
_symmetry.space_group_name_H-M   'P 1'
#
loop_
_entity.id
_entity.type
_entity.pdbx_description
1 polymer ?
#
loop_
_entity_poly.entity_id
_entity_poly.type
_entity_poly.pdbx_seq_one_letter_code
_entity_poly.pdbx_strand_id
1 'polypeptide(L)'
;MRKLYSSRNNLSSRGSTTIKDEQGKVVYLLTGRWGMHPAAMSVYDIDGVLLAEIKQRSLGLLPKFELFEQHKLVGSLRRYYGVGHEMLFIQKLNWFILGNSLTFNYKIYHGRTCILSLHEVELSSGKFLELQITHQDDEPLCICVVAILDFWAKSSSGSHAHQQQGHLHISFDS
;
A
#
# COMPACT_ATOMS: atom_id res chain seq x y z
N MET A 1 10.76 15.68 -9.03
CA MET A 1 10.93 14.54 -8.11
C MET A 1 10.87 15.05 -6.69
N ARG A 2 9.94 14.55 -5.88
CA ARG A 2 9.72 14.95 -4.49
C ARG A 2 9.85 13.73 -3.58
N LYS A 3 10.38 13.95 -2.37
CA LYS A 3 10.41 12.94 -1.31
C LYS A 3 9.26 13.17 -0.36
N LEU A 4 8.51 12.10 -0.09
CA LEU A 4 7.45 12.06 0.89
C LEU A 4 7.73 10.98 1.93
N TYR A 5 7.23 11.20 3.14
CA TYR A 5 7.48 10.36 4.30
C TYR A 5 6.18 10.02 5.02
N SER A 6 6.05 8.74 5.38
CA SER A 6 5.03 8.27 6.30
C SER A 6 5.67 7.43 7.40
N SER A 7 5.10 7.46 8.61
CA SER A 7 5.47 6.49 9.65
C SER A 7 5.17 5.08 9.16
N ARG A 8 6.13 4.16 9.33
CA ARG A 8 6.01 2.77 8.88
C ARG A 8 4.90 2.01 9.61
N ASN A 9 4.75 2.27 10.91
CA ASN A 9 3.81 1.51 11.74
C ASN A 9 2.35 1.85 11.43
N ASN A 10 2.08 3.08 10.99
CA ASN A 10 0.71 3.61 10.95
C ASN A 10 0.09 3.65 9.55
N LEU A 11 0.86 3.48 8.46
CA LEU A 11 0.39 3.78 7.09
C LEU A 11 -0.93 3.08 6.72
N SER A 12 -1.06 1.77 6.90
CA SER A 12 -2.30 1.02 6.63
C SER A 12 -3.14 0.71 7.88
N SER A 13 -2.82 1.33 9.03
CA SER A 13 -3.58 1.14 10.27
C SER A 13 -4.96 1.80 10.17
N ARG A 14 -5.88 1.44 11.07
CA ARG A 14 -7.18 2.13 11.14
C ARG A 14 -6.98 3.58 11.57
N GLY A 15 -7.55 4.50 10.81
CA GLY A 15 -7.56 5.92 11.16
C GLY A 15 -6.91 6.78 10.09
N SER A 16 -6.20 7.82 10.55
CA SER A 16 -5.61 8.83 9.69
C SER A 16 -4.10 8.91 9.90
N THR A 17 -3.36 8.93 8.81
CA THR A 17 -1.90 9.03 8.77
C THR A 17 -1.50 10.24 7.95
N THR A 18 -0.56 11.02 8.49
CA THR A 18 -0.01 12.18 7.78
C THR A 18 1.11 11.77 6.85
N ILE A 19 1.12 12.36 5.66
CA ILE A 19 2.24 12.27 4.72
C ILE A 19 2.97 13.60 4.75
N LYS A 20 4.27 13.56 4.99
CA LYS A 20 5.13 14.74 5.12
C LYS A 20 6.09 14.85 3.95
N ASP A 21 6.50 16.04 3.59
CA ASP A 21 7.66 16.23 2.70
C ASP A 21 8.99 16.16 3.46
N GLU A 22 10.09 16.35 2.74
CA GLU A 22 11.46 16.37 3.27
C GLU A 22 11.72 17.51 4.28
N GLN A 23 10.93 18.58 4.26
CA GLN A 23 10.98 19.63 5.29
C GLN A 23 10.17 19.27 6.54
N GLY A 24 9.52 18.10 6.56
CA GLY A 24 8.65 17.66 7.64
C GLY A 24 7.27 18.31 7.64
N LYS A 25 6.91 19.07 6.60
CA LYS A 25 5.60 19.70 6.46
C LYS A 25 4.58 18.64 6.06
N VAL A 26 3.44 18.62 6.75
CA VAL A 26 2.31 17.77 6.35
C VAL A 26 1.73 18.31 5.05
N VAL A 27 1.62 17.43 4.04
CA VAL A 27 1.21 17.79 2.68
C VAL A 27 0.01 16.98 2.19
N TYR A 28 -0.18 15.78 2.76
CA TYR A 28 -1.39 14.99 2.54
C TYR A 28 -1.87 14.33 3.82
N LEU A 29 -3.15 14.00 3.82
CA LEU A 29 -3.79 13.14 4.80
C LEU A 29 -4.28 11.86 4.14
N LEU A 30 -3.74 10.73 4.58
CA LEU A 30 -4.22 9.40 4.19
C LEU A 30 -5.18 8.91 5.28
N THR A 31 -6.43 8.67 4.92
CA THR A 31 -7.46 8.18 5.85
C THR A 31 -8.16 6.96 5.29
N GLY A 32 -8.64 6.09 6.17
CA GLY A 32 -9.47 4.97 5.79
C GLY A 32 -9.29 3.76 6.68
N ARG A 33 -9.75 2.63 6.17
CA ARG A 33 -9.60 1.34 6.84
C ARG A 33 -9.62 0.21 5.84
N TRP A 34 -8.70 -0.73 6.02
CA TRP A 34 -8.72 -2.03 5.37
C TRP A 34 -9.30 -3.10 6.30
N GLY A 35 -9.88 -4.16 5.72
CA GLY A 35 -10.37 -5.33 6.47
C GLY A 35 -11.82 -5.26 7.00
N MET A 36 -12.55 -4.15 6.82
CA MET A 36 -14.00 -4.09 7.04
C MET A 36 -14.69 -3.39 5.88
N HIS A 37 -15.80 -3.95 5.39
CA HIS A 37 -16.52 -3.38 4.26
C HIS A 37 -17.28 -2.08 4.65
N PRO A 38 -17.30 -1.04 3.79
CA PRO A 38 -16.47 -0.91 2.59
C PRO A 38 -15.02 -0.60 2.98
N ALA A 39 -14.08 -1.36 2.42
CA ALA A 39 -12.66 -1.19 2.65
C ALA A 39 -12.09 -0.23 1.62
N ALA A 40 -11.62 0.93 2.09
CA ALA A 40 -11.13 2.00 1.24
C ALA A 40 -10.08 2.84 1.96
N MET A 41 -9.19 3.44 1.18
CA MET A 41 -8.27 4.49 1.62
C MET A 41 -8.37 5.66 0.69
N SER A 42 -8.35 6.85 1.27
CA SER A 42 -8.57 8.13 0.58
C SER A 42 -7.44 9.08 0.94
N VAL A 43 -6.92 9.78 -0.05
CA VAL A 43 -5.86 10.78 0.09
C VAL A 43 -6.47 12.16 -0.10
N TYR A 44 -6.25 13.03 0.88
CA TYR A 44 -6.69 14.42 0.88
C TYR A 44 -5.49 15.36 0.87
N ASP A 45 -5.65 16.55 0.29
CA ASP A 45 -4.75 17.66 0.56
C ASP A 45 -4.96 18.22 1.98
N ILE A 46 -4.20 19.27 2.33
CA ILE A 46 -4.28 19.91 3.65
C ILE A 46 -5.55 20.75 3.85
N ASP A 47 -6.27 21.10 2.77
CA ASP A 47 -7.53 21.84 2.81
C ASP A 47 -8.74 20.89 2.91
N GLY A 48 -8.51 19.58 2.86
CA GLY A 48 -9.54 18.54 2.96
C GLY A 48 -10.18 18.20 1.62
N VAL A 49 -9.58 18.56 0.49
CA VAL A 49 -10.03 18.15 -0.83
C VAL A 49 -9.60 16.72 -1.11
N LEU A 50 -10.54 15.87 -1.52
CA LEU A 50 -10.26 14.49 -1.91
C LEU A 50 -9.51 14.47 -3.25
N LEU A 51 -8.28 13.95 -3.24
CA LEU A 51 -7.43 13.88 -4.43
C LEU A 51 -7.51 12.51 -5.11
N ALA A 52 -7.35 11.44 -4.32
CA ALA A 52 -7.39 10.08 -4.83
C ALA A 52 -7.99 9.11 -3.81
N GLU A 53 -8.48 7.98 -4.32
CA GLU A 53 -9.08 6.95 -3.49
C GLU A 53 -8.83 5.57 -4.08
N ILE A 54 -8.55 4.58 -3.22
CA ILE A 54 -8.50 3.17 -3.59
C ILE A 54 -9.57 2.39 -2.82
N LYS A 55 -10.42 1.67 -3.55
CA LYS A 55 -11.53 0.88 -2.99
C LYS A 55 -11.38 -0.58 -3.30
N GLN A 56 -11.66 -1.44 -2.32
CA GLN A 56 -11.89 -2.85 -2.58
C GLN A 56 -13.28 -3.04 -3.21
N ARG A 57 -13.32 -3.63 -4.42
CA ARG A 57 -14.57 -3.91 -5.14
C ARG A 57 -15.08 -5.33 -4.99
N SER A 58 -14.20 -6.31 -4.92
CA SER A 58 -14.58 -7.71 -4.74
C SER A 58 -14.02 -8.28 -3.44
N LEU A 59 -14.86 -9.09 -2.81
CA LEU A 59 -14.47 -10.04 -1.76
C LEU A 59 -14.12 -11.38 -2.41
N GLY A 60 -13.43 -12.26 -1.68
CA GLY A 60 -13.07 -13.61 -2.14
C GLY A 60 -11.60 -13.78 -2.49
N LEU A 61 -11.26 -14.92 -3.11
CA LEU A 61 -9.87 -15.39 -3.32
C LEU A 61 -9.04 -14.49 -4.25
N LEU A 62 -9.64 -13.62 -5.05
CA LEU A 62 -8.90 -12.70 -5.93
C LEU A 62 -9.46 -11.29 -5.76
N PRO A 63 -9.08 -10.57 -4.70
CA PRO A 63 -9.63 -9.25 -4.43
C PRO A 63 -9.21 -8.26 -5.51
N LYS A 64 -10.19 -7.51 -6.03
CA LYS A 64 -10.02 -6.44 -7.00
C LYS A 64 -10.07 -5.10 -6.28
N PHE A 65 -9.12 -4.23 -6.59
CA PHE A 65 -9.05 -2.87 -6.11
C PHE A 65 -9.19 -1.89 -7.26
N GLU A 66 -9.89 -0.79 -7.03
CA GLU A 66 -10.12 0.27 -8.01
C GLU A 66 -9.59 1.60 -7.49
N LEU A 67 -8.85 2.30 -8.34
CA LEU A 67 -8.29 3.63 -8.08
C LEU A 67 -9.17 4.69 -8.73
N PHE A 68 -9.43 5.76 -7.98
CA PHE A 68 -10.24 6.89 -8.40
C PHE A 68 -9.48 8.20 -8.21
N GLU A 69 -9.64 9.10 -9.18
CA GLU A 69 -9.29 10.52 -9.07
C GLU A 69 -10.51 11.32 -9.52
N GLN A 70 -10.83 12.42 -8.83
CA GLN A 70 -12.01 13.24 -9.14
C GLN A 70 -13.29 12.40 -9.33
N HIS A 71 -13.46 11.38 -8.48
CA HIS A 71 -14.55 10.39 -8.52
C HIS A 71 -14.64 9.53 -9.81
N LYS A 72 -13.65 9.57 -10.69
CA LYS A 72 -13.59 8.75 -11.91
C LYS A 72 -12.66 7.57 -11.72
N LEU A 73 -13.07 6.40 -12.23
CA LEU A 73 -12.24 5.19 -12.22
C LEU A 73 -11.05 5.36 -13.17
N VAL A 74 -9.85 5.54 -12.61
CA VAL A 74 -8.61 5.73 -13.37
C VAL A 74 -7.74 4.48 -13.41
N GLY A 75 -7.88 3.57 -12.44
CA GLY A 75 -7.03 2.38 -12.35
C GLY A 75 -7.73 1.14 -11.78
N SER A 76 -7.22 -0.04 -12.10
CA SER A 76 -7.68 -1.29 -11.48
C SER A 76 -6.50 -2.22 -11.20
N LEU A 77 -6.41 -2.69 -9.96
CA LEU A 77 -5.34 -3.54 -9.45
C LEU A 77 -5.92 -4.89 -8.99
N ARG A 78 -5.27 -5.98 -9.38
CA ARG A 78 -5.52 -7.33 -8.87
C ARG A 78 -4.25 -7.87 -8.26
N ARG A 79 -4.35 -8.50 -7.08
CA ARG A 79 -3.25 -9.28 -6.52
C ARG A 79 -3.38 -10.72 -7.00
N TYR A 80 -2.31 -11.23 -7.59
CA TYR A 80 -2.16 -12.66 -7.85
C TYR A 80 -1.27 -13.23 -6.75
N TYR A 81 -1.69 -14.34 -6.12
CA TYR A 81 -0.86 -15.01 -5.12
C TYR A 81 0.21 -15.83 -5.83
N GLY A 82 1.48 -15.58 -5.48
CA GLY A 82 2.64 -16.28 -6.02
C GLY A 82 3.81 -16.22 -5.04
N VAL A 83 4.77 -17.14 -5.19
CA VAL A 83 5.98 -17.23 -4.36
C VAL A 83 7.10 -16.44 -5.05
N GLY A 84 7.58 -15.34 -4.44
CA GLY A 84 8.73 -14.57 -4.95
C GLY A 84 8.51 -13.06 -5.05
N HIS A 85 9.32 -12.39 -5.90
CA HIS A 85 9.18 -10.96 -6.21
C HIS A 85 7.75 -10.62 -6.63
N GLU A 86 7.17 -9.58 -6.02
CA GLU A 86 5.81 -9.15 -6.33
C GLU A 86 5.82 -8.33 -7.61
N MET A 87 5.14 -8.85 -8.64
CA MET A 87 4.89 -8.14 -9.88
C MET A 87 3.38 -7.88 -9.98
N LEU A 88 3.00 -6.62 -10.06
CA LEU A 88 1.60 -6.21 -10.13
C LEU A 88 1.40 -5.23 -11.28
N PHE A 89 0.18 -5.22 -11.81
CA PHE A 89 -0.19 -4.31 -12.87
C PHE A 89 -1.46 -3.55 -12.51
N ILE A 90 -1.43 -2.23 -12.69
CA ILE A 90 -2.60 -1.36 -12.58
C ILE A 90 -3.10 -1.05 -13.98
N GLN A 91 -4.18 -1.72 -14.36
CA GLN A 91 -4.87 -1.51 -15.62
C GLN A 91 -5.39 -0.07 -15.71
N LYS A 92 -5.55 0.45 -16.94
CA LYS A 92 -5.92 1.84 -17.29
C LYS A 92 -4.87 2.91 -17.02
N LEU A 93 -4.15 2.83 -15.90
CA LEU A 93 -2.98 3.69 -15.63
C LEU A 93 -1.72 3.21 -16.39
N ASN A 94 -1.69 1.95 -16.84
CA ASN A 94 -0.53 1.30 -17.44
C ASN A 94 0.69 1.30 -16.50
N TRP A 95 0.45 1.15 -15.20
CA TRP A 95 1.51 1.12 -14.20
C TRP A 95 1.92 -0.31 -13.86
N PHE A 96 3.22 -0.54 -13.82
CA PHE A 96 3.82 -1.80 -13.45
C PHE A 96 4.58 -1.66 -12.14
N ILE A 97 4.23 -2.48 -11.15
CA ILE A 97 4.81 -2.47 -9.82
C ILE A 97 5.75 -3.67 -9.70
N LEU A 98 6.98 -3.42 -9.29
CA LEU A 98 7.99 -4.42 -8.99
C LEU A 98 8.47 -4.25 -7.57
N GLY A 99 8.50 -5.32 -6.78
CA GLY A 99 9.07 -5.22 -5.44
C GLY A 99 9.15 -6.51 -4.66
N ASN A 100 9.36 -6.35 -3.36
CA ASN A 100 9.47 -7.44 -2.40
C ASN A 100 8.78 -7.01 -1.10
N SER A 101 7.73 -7.75 -0.69
CA SER A 101 6.95 -7.45 0.50
C SER A 101 7.70 -7.66 1.82
N LEU A 102 8.74 -8.51 1.84
CA LEU A 102 9.57 -8.75 3.02
C LEU A 102 10.49 -7.57 3.33
N THR A 103 11.18 -7.04 2.31
CA THR A 103 12.07 -5.87 2.47
C THR A 103 11.34 -4.55 2.27
N PHE A 104 10.07 -4.61 1.87
CA PHE A 104 9.21 -3.47 1.55
C PHE A 104 9.82 -2.46 0.57
N ASN A 105 10.61 -2.98 -0.37
CA ASN A 105 11.21 -2.21 -1.45
C ASN A 105 10.39 -2.39 -2.72
N TYR A 106 9.86 -1.29 -3.25
CA TYR A 106 9.04 -1.30 -4.46
C TYR A 106 9.43 -0.19 -5.43
N LYS A 107 9.19 -0.43 -6.71
CA LYS A 107 9.23 0.57 -7.77
C LYS A 107 7.95 0.48 -8.59
N ILE A 108 7.43 1.63 -9.00
CA ILE A 108 6.31 1.72 -9.95
C ILE A 108 6.81 2.37 -11.23
N TYR A 109 6.45 1.79 -12.36
CA TYR A 109 6.84 2.24 -13.69
C TYR A 109 5.61 2.56 -14.54
N HIS A 110 5.67 3.65 -15.31
CA HIS A 110 4.80 3.90 -16.44
C HIS A 110 5.64 3.78 -17.72
N GLY A 111 5.48 2.68 -18.46
CA GLY A 111 6.39 2.32 -19.54
C GLY A 111 7.84 2.14 -19.05
N ARG A 112 8.75 2.98 -19.53
CA ARG A 112 10.18 2.97 -19.11
C ARG A 112 10.48 3.95 -17.98
N THR A 113 9.52 4.78 -17.59
CA THR A 113 9.71 5.83 -16.60
C THR A 113 9.39 5.29 -15.22
N CYS A 114 10.34 5.41 -14.29
CA CYS A 114 10.08 5.16 -12.87
C CYS A 114 9.28 6.34 -12.30
N ILE A 115 8.08 6.10 -11.79
CA ILE A 115 7.20 7.13 -11.21
C ILE A 115 7.24 7.13 -9.67
N LEU A 116 7.52 5.99 -9.05
CA LEU A 116 7.70 5.84 -7.60
C LEU A 116 8.88 4.91 -7.31
N SER A 117 9.75 5.30 -6.38
CA SER A 117 10.62 4.38 -5.63
C SER A 117 10.28 4.43 -4.14
N LEU A 118 10.07 3.28 -3.54
CA LEU A 118 9.62 3.11 -2.16
C LEU A 118 10.60 2.21 -1.40
N HIS A 119 11.01 2.66 -0.22
CA HIS A 119 11.87 1.90 0.70
C HIS A 119 11.67 2.36 2.15
N GLU A 120 12.04 1.50 3.10
CA GLU A 120 12.12 1.88 4.51
C GLU A 120 13.39 2.68 4.79
N VAL A 121 13.29 3.70 5.64
CA VAL A 121 14.40 4.49 6.16
C VAL A 121 14.30 4.62 7.68
N GLU A 122 15.44 4.66 8.36
CA GLU A 122 15.52 4.88 9.80
C GLU A 122 16.05 6.29 10.07
N LEU A 123 15.24 7.09 10.75
CA LEU A 123 15.57 8.45 11.19
C LEU A 123 15.67 8.45 12.71
N SER A 124 16.23 9.51 13.28
CA SER A 124 16.34 9.67 14.75
C SER A 124 14.99 9.57 15.48
N SER A 125 13.89 9.93 14.81
CA SER A 125 12.53 9.86 15.32
C SER A 125 11.80 8.53 15.06
N GLY A 126 12.47 7.52 14.47
CA GLY A 126 11.92 6.19 14.22
C GLY A 126 11.99 5.73 12.76
N LYS A 127 11.22 4.68 12.43
CA LYS A 127 11.17 4.09 11.09
C LYS A 127 10.09 4.72 10.21
N PHE A 128 10.48 5.06 8.99
CA PHE A 128 9.63 5.71 7.99
C PHE A 128 9.66 4.95 6.67
N LEU A 129 8.64 5.21 5.86
CA LEU A 129 8.64 4.90 4.44
C LEU A 129 9.01 6.17 3.68
N GLU A 130 10.07 6.11 2.88
CA GLU A 130 10.42 7.17 1.93
C GLU A 130 9.82 6.82 0.56
N LEU A 131 8.97 7.71 0.05
CA LEU A 131 8.37 7.66 -1.27
C LEU A 131 9.06 8.73 -2.11
N GLN A 132 9.84 8.32 -3.12
CA GLN A 132 10.40 9.23 -4.11
C GLN A 132 9.50 9.21 -5.34
N ILE A 133 8.77 10.29 -5.58
CA ILE A 133 7.76 10.38 -6.65
C ILE A 133 8.22 11.40 -7.70
N THR A 134 8.18 10.99 -8.97
CA THR A 134 8.77 11.78 -10.06
C THR A 134 7.96 13.05 -10.34
N HIS A 135 6.63 12.91 -10.46
CA HIS A 135 5.69 14.00 -10.74
C HIS A 135 4.69 14.18 -9.61
N GLN A 136 4.42 15.43 -9.24
CA GLN A 136 3.53 15.75 -8.12
C GLN A 136 2.09 15.28 -8.37
N ASP A 137 1.64 15.31 -9.62
CA ASP A 137 0.29 14.86 -10.01
C ASP A 137 0.07 13.36 -9.74
N ASP A 138 1.13 12.55 -9.76
CA ASP A 138 1.05 11.11 -9.46
C ASP A 138 1.03 10.82 -7.95
N GLU A 139 1.31 11.81 -7.08
CA GLU A 139 1.50 11.61 -5.64
C GLU A 139 0.28 10.99 -4.97
N PRO A 140 -0.97 11.49 -5.16
CA PRO A 140 -2.14 10.94 -4.49
C PRO A 140 -2.38 9.46 -4.84
N LEU A 141 -2.28 9.11 -6.12
CA LEU A 141 -2.43 7.72 -6.58
C LEU A 141 -1.31 6.83 -6.08
N CYS A 142 -0.06 7.29 -6.10
CA CYS A 142 1.07 6.57 -5.54
C CYS A 142 0.85 6.28 -4.05
N ILE A 143 0.41 7.26 -3.26
CA ILE A 143 0.11 7.08 -1.84
C ILE A 143 -0.98 6.02 -1.63
N CYS A 144 -2.06 6.04 -2.43
CA CYS A 144 -3.08 4.99 -2.40
C CYS A 144 -2.49 3.59 -2.68
N VAL A 145 -1.59 3.47 -3.66
CA VAL A 145 -0.93 2.20 -3.99
C VAL A 145 -0.02 1.73 -2.86
N VAL A 146 0.77 2.63 -2.26
CA VAL A 146 1.63 2.26 -1.12
C VAL A 146 0.79 1.80 0.07
N ALA A 147 -0.36 2.43 0.33
CA ALA A 147 -1.26 2.03 1.41
C ALA A 147 -1.79 0.59 1.26
N ILE A 148 -2.11 0.15 0.03
CA ILE A 148 -2.55 -1.23 -0.19
C ILE A 148 -1.38 -2.24 -0.14
N LEU A 149 -0.18 -1.85 -0.59
CA LEU A 149 1.02 -2.68 -0.45
C LEU A 149 1.37 -2.91 1.03
N ASP A 150 1.30 -1.87 1.87
CA ASP A 150 1.54 -1.96 3.33
C ASP A 150 0.53 -2.87 4.01
N PHE A 151 -0.76 -2.75 3.67
CA PHE A 151 -1.80 -3.64 4.16
C PHE A 151 -1.53 -5.10 3.81
N TRP A 152 -1.12 -5.35 2.56
CA TRP A 152 -0.81 -6.68 2.06
C TRP A 152 0.40 -7.33 2.72
N ALA A 153 1.47 -6.56 2.94
CA ALA A 153 2.66 -7.04 3.64
C ALA A 153 2.34 -7.41 5.09
N LYS A 154 1.60 -6.55 5.81
CA LYS A 154 1.17 -6.80 7.19
C LYS A 154 0.21 -7.99 7.32
N SER A 155 -0.66 -8.20 6.32
CA SER A 155 -1.59 -9.33 6.30
C SER A 155 -0.88 -10.67 6.04
N SER A 156 0.18 -10.71 5.21
CA SER A 156 0.96 -11.94 4.97
C SER A 156 1.77 -12.39 6.19
N SER A 157 2.27 -11.45 7.00
CA SER A 157 3.03 -11.79 8.21
C SER A 157 2.16 -12.45 9.30
N GLY A 158 0.85 -12.19 9.32
CA GLY A 158 -0.08 -12.82 10.25
C GLY A 158 -0.43 -14.28 9.92
N SER A 159 -0.34 -14.68 8.65
CA SER A 159 -0.68 -16.04 8.20
C SER A 159 0.35 -17.10 8.60
N HIS A 160 1.59 -16.71 8.94
CA HIS A 160 2.60 -17.64 9.43
C HIS A 160 2.48 -17.96 10.94
N ALA A 161 1.71 -17.18 11.71
CA ALA A 161 1.56 -17.40 13.16
C ALA A 161 0.50 -18.45 13.53
N HIS A 162 -0.28 -18.97 12.57
CA HIS A 162 -1.35 -19.95 12.83
C HIS A 162 -1.07 -21.37 12.28
N GLN A 163 0.10 -21.62 11.70
CA GLN A 163 0.47 -22.94 11.18
C GLN A 163 1.43 -23.76 12.06
N GLN A 164 1.74 -23.31 13.30
CA GLN A 164 2.60 -24.05 14.24
C GLN A 164 1.93 -24.55 15.54
N GLN A 165 0.60 -24.57 15.64
CA GLN A 165 -0.13 -25.21 16.76
C GLN A 165 -1.07 -26.35 16.31
N GLY A 166 -0.70 -27.06 15.24
CA GLY A 166 -1.48 -28.19 14.70
C GLY A 166 -0.77 -29.54 14.69
N HIS A 167 0.32 -29.71 15.45
CA HIS A 167 1.04 -30.99 15.50
C HIS A 167 1.53 -31.30 16.91
N LEU A 168 0.69 -31.94 17.74
CA LEU A 168 1.02 -33.14 18.53
C LEU A 168 -0.16 -33.52 19.42
N HIS A 169 -0.88 -34.61 19.08
CA HIS A 169 -1.15 -35.72 20.00
C HIS A 169 -1.81 -36.85 19.20
N ILE A 170 -1.02 -37.83 18.79
CA ILE A 170 -1.55 -39.14 18.39
C ILE A 170 -1.42 -40.00 19.64
N SER A 171 -2.51 -40.16 20.38
CA SER A 171 -2.62 -41.23 21.38
C SER A 171 -2.92 -42.52 20.64
N PHE A 172 -2.06 -43.51 20.81
CA PHE A 172 -2.40 -44.89 20.49
C PHE A 172 -3.15 -45.48 21.69
N ASP A 173 -4.35 -45.99 21.45
CA ASP A 173 -5.05 -46.89 22.35
C ASP A 173 -4.45 -48.29 22.24
N SER A 174 -4.09 -48.89 23.39
CA SER A 174 -4.15 -50.33 23.70
C SER A 174 -3.89 -50.53 25.20
#